data_AF-A0A952T6N1-F1
#
_entry.id   AF-A0A952T6N1-F1
#
_cell.length_a   1.000
_cell.length_b   1.000
_cell.length_c   1.000
_cell.angle_alpha   90.00
_cell.angle_beta   90.00
_cell.angle_gamma   90.00
#
_symmetry.space_group_name_H-M   'P 1'
#
loop_
_entity.id
_entity.type
_entity.pdbx_description
1 polymer ?
#
loop_
_entity_poly.entity_id
_entity_poly.type
_entity_poly.pdbx_seq_one_letter_code
_entity_poly.pdbx_strand_id
1 'polypeptide(L)'
;MIRITFTVSLLVFIGTSCSTTKKEERYSPSTYLSETDQKRIKEEIIRYVAKAPRRVTSDIKFDTTYDEHYAKQVESHELLAYFEAPDGEHFFLVSRIAPSNNEKLVATGGRMRFDDNLKLTAYEEVFRTWKLPRPQLEERARYLFDLMVKGEDLTPYYTATAGFNYIEFPDEHVTYDKVKRMWVSDQYGSIEEMVYESRDSDSLRKK
;
A
#
# COMPACT_ATOMS: atom_id res chain seq x y z
N MET A 1 -48.37 -56.34 27.17
CA MET A 1 -48.41 -55.17 26.27
C MET A 1 -47.31 -54.20 26.71
N ILE A 2 -46.26 -54.03 25.91
CA ILE A 2 -45.14 -53.13 26.22
C ILE A 2 -45.08 -52.10 25.09
N ARG A 3 -45.20 -50.81 25.43
CA ARG A 3 -45.04 -49.68 24.50
C ARG A 3 -43.59 -49.20 24.60
N ILE A 4 -42.86 -49.26 23.49
CA ILE A 4 -41.50 -48.71 23.37
C ILE A 4 -41.64 -47.36 22.67
N THR A 5 -41.27 -46.30 23.37
CA THR A 5 -41.22 -44.92 22.84
C THR A 5 -39.88 -44.71 22.15
N PHE A 6 -39.92 -44.33 20.86
CA PHE A 6 -38.74 -43.91 20.10
C PHE A 6 -38.46 -42.42 20.36
N THR A 7 -37.30 -42.11 20.95
CA THR A 7 -36.82 -40.74 21.09
C THR A 7 -35.89 -40.41 19.93
N VAL A 8 -36.34 -39.55 19.01
CA VAL A 8 -35.51 -39.01 17.92
C VAL A 8 -34.62 -37.92 18.50
N SER A 9 -33.31 -38.18 18.56
CA SER A 9 -32.31 -37.18 18.98
C SER A 9 -31.86 -36.39 17.76
N LEU A 10 -32.25 -35.11 17.72
CA LEU A 10 -31.87 -34.15 16.69
C LEU A 10 -30.45 -33.64 16.96
N LEU A 11 -29.47 -34.17 16.23
CA LEU A 11 -28.09 -33.69 16.26
C LEU A 11 -28.00 -32.32 15.55
N VAL A 12 -27.91 -31.26 16.34
CA VAL A 12 -27.64 -29.90 15.88
C VAL A 12 -26.15 -29.80 15.56
N PHE A 13 -25.81 -29.83 14.27
CA PHE A 13 -24.49 -29.46 13.78
C PHE A 13 -24.33 -27.94 13.84
N ILE A 14 -23.75 -27.43 14.92
CA ILE A 14 -23.30 -26.04 15.01
C ILE A 14 -22.01 -25.94 14.19
N GLY A 15 -22.14 -25.57 12.92
CA GLY A 15 -21.00 -25.21 12.09
C GLY A 15 -20.35 -23.93 12.65
N THR A 16 -19.20 -24.09 13.32
CA THR A 16 -18.34 -23.00 13.73
C THR A 16 -17.63 -22.42 12.50
N SER A 17 -18.32 -21.54 11.77
CA SER A 17 -17.67 -20.66 10.80
C SER A 17 -16.98 -19.53 11.56
N CYS A 18 -15.70 -19.74 11.89
CA CYS A 18 -14.86 -18.72 12.50
C CYS A 18 -13.44 -18.82 11.92
N SER A 19 -13.23 -18.28 10.73
CA SER A 19 -11.87 -18.21 10.16
C SER A 19 -11.58 -17.00 9.26
N THR A 20 -12.48 -16.03 9.12
CA THR A 20 -12.22 -14.81 8.32
C THR A 20 -11.57 -13.67 9.12
N THR A 21 -11.69 -13.66 10.45
CA THR A 21 -11.19 -12.55 11.29
C THR A 21 -9.68 -12.54 11.50
N LYS A 22 -8.99 -13.69 11.33
CA LYS A 22 -7.57 -13.83 11.72
C LYS A 22 -6.57 -13.22 10.73
N LYS A 23 -6.94 -13.02 9.47
CA LYS A 23 -6.00 -12.55 8.43
C LYS A 23 -5.76 -11.04 8.48
N GLU A 24 -6.80 -10.26 8.74
CA GLU A 24 -6.70 -8.79 8.85
C GLU A 24 -5.94 -8.37 10.11
N GLU A 25 -6.10 -9.11 11.22
CA GLU A 25 -5.36 -8.84 12.46
C GLU A 25 -3.86 -9.13 12.35
N ARG A 26 -3.44 -10.08 11.50
CA ARG A 26 -2.05 -10.55 11.45
C ARG A 26 -1.04 -9.44 11.19
N TYR A 27 -1.37 -8.51 10.29
CA TYR A 27 -0.51 -7.39 9.93
C TYR A 27 -1.10 -6.05 10.37
N SER A 28 -1.98 -6.06 11.36
CA SER A 28 -2.50 -4.82 11.93
C SER A 28 -1.34 -3.98 12.47
N PRO A 29 -1.20 -2.70 12.10
CA PRO A 29 -0.11 -1.87 12.60
C PRO A 29 -0.05 -1.80 14.12
N SER A 30 -1.21 -1.80 14.78
CA SER A 30 -1.31 -1.79 16.24
C SER A 30 -0.75 -3.04 16.93
N THR A 31 -0.52 -4.13 16.19
CA THR A 31 0.15 -5.33 16.70
C THR A 31 1.66 -5.11 16.88
N TYR A 32 2.25 -4.19 16.13
CA TYR A 32 3.70 -3.97 16.06
C TYR A 32 4.12 -2.60 16.59
N LEU A 33 3.24 -1.60 16.47
CA LEU A 33 3.57 -0.20 16.65
C LEU A 33 2.54 0.51 17.52
N SER A 34 3.02 1.35 18.44
CA SER A 34 2.17 2.35 19.09
C SER A 34 1.64 3.36 18.07
N GLU A 35 0.58 4.10 18.37
CA GLU A 35 0.08 5.16 17.47
C GLU A 35 1.15 6.22 17.16
N THR A 36 2.00 6.54 18.15
CA THR A 36 3.15 7.44 17.98
C THR A 36 4.15 6.86 16.99
N ASP A 37 4.49 5.57 17.10
CA ASP A 37 5.41 4.92 16.17
C ASP A 37 4.81 4.78 14.78
N GLN A 38 3.51 4.51 14.65
CA GLN A 38 2.82 4.49 13.36
C GLN A 38 2.90 5.84 12.65
N LYS A 39 2.71 6.95 13.40
CA LYS A 39 2.89 8.30 12.86
C LYS A 39 4.34 8.55 12.43
N ARG A 40 5.32 8.17 13.27
CA ARG A 40 6.75 8.28 12.93
C ARG A 40 7.10 7.50 11.66
N ILE A 41 6.62 6.27 11.52
CA ILE A 41 6.83 5.48 10.31
C ILE A 41 6.27 6.21 9.08
N LYS A 42 5.06 6.77 9.16
CA LYS A 42 4.51 7.56 8.06
C LYS A 42 5.39 8.77 7.74
N GLU A 43 5.88 9.49 8.75
CA GLU A 43 6.77 10.65 8.58
C GLU A 43 8.07 10.29 7.85
N GLU A 44 8.68 9.14 8.17
CA GLU A 44 9.90 8.67 7.52
C GLU A 44 9.69 8.35 6.03
N ILE A 45 8.53 7.79 5.66
CA ILE A 45 8.26 7.35 4.29
C ILE A 45 7.52 8.38 3.43
N ILE A 46 6.91 9.41 4.02
CA ILE A 46 5.94 10.27 3.31
C ILE A 46 6.54 10.97 2.09
N ARG A 47 7.82 11.35 2.15
CA ARG A 47 8.51 12.03 1.03
C ARG A 47 8.80 11.11 -0.15
N TYR A 48 8.68 9.81 0.06
CA TYR A 48 8.83 8.80 -0.99
C TYR A 48 7.47 8.45 -1.60
N VAL A 49 6.46 8.18 -0.75
CA VAL A 49 5.14 7.70 -1.22
C VAL A 49 4.18 8.81 -1.66
N ALA A 50 4.28 10.00 -1.05
CA ALA A 50 3.34 11.07 -1.30
C ALA A 50 3.67 11.83 -2.58
N LYS A 51 2.65 12.49 -3.11
CA LYS A 51 2.86 13.39 -4.24
C LYS A 51 3.72 14.58 -3.81
N ALA A 52 4.85 14.77 -4.49
CA ALA A 52 5.67 15.95 -4.34
C ALA A 52 4.88 17.25 -4.66
N PRO A 53 5.25 18.39 -4.06
CA PRO A 53 4.71 19.70 -4.45
C PRO A 53 4.93 19.96 -5.95
N ARG A 54 4.16 20.89 -6.53
CA ARG A 54 4.31 21.20 -7.98
C ARG A 54 5.72 21.71 -8.26
N ARG A 55 6.33 21.20 -9.34
CA ARG A 55 7.68 21.58 -9.82
C ARG A 55 8.81 21.27 -8.81
N VAL A 56 8.57 20.32 -7.90
CA VAL A 56 9.59 19.78 -7.01
C VAL A 56 10.17 18.52 -7.64
N THR A 57 11.48 18.53 -7.80
CA THR A 57 12.29 17.41 -8.27
C THR A 57 12.68 16.49 -7.10
N SER A 58 13.18 15.30 -7.41
CA SER A 58 13.51 14.27 -6.40
C SER A 58 14.67 14.66 -5.47
N ASP A 59 15.55 15.56 -5.90
CA ASP A 59 16.67 16.11 -5.13
C ASP A 59 16.24 17.14 -4.09
N ILE A 60 15.28 18.01 -4.41
CA ILE A 60 14.84 19.08 -3.49
C ILE A 60 13.64 18.68 -2.63
N LYS A 61 13.01 17.52 -2.87
CA LYS A 61 11.83 17.08 -2.11
C LYS A 61 12.10 16.83 -0.62
N PHE A 62 13.37 16.77 -0.20
CA PHE A 62 13.80 16.64 1.18
C PHE A 62 14.15 17.97 1.86
N ASP A 63 14.06 19.09 1.15
CA ASP A 63 14.24 20.42 1.73
C ASP A 63 13.17 20.70 2.79
N THR A 64 13.58 21.36 3.88
CA THR A 64 12.72 21.70 5.01
C THR A 64 11.63 22.72 4.65
N THR A 65 11.82 23.47 3.56
CA THR A 65 10.81 24.38 3.00
C THR A 65 9.50 23.66 2.64
N TYR A 66 9.54 22.33 2.44
CA TYR A 66 8.38 21.52 2.11
C TYR A 66 7.78 20.76 3.31
N ASP A 67 8.28 20.98 4.54
CA ASP A 67 7.83 20.28 5.75
C ASP A 67 6.33 20.38 5.96
N GLU A 68 5.75 21.58 5.81
CA GLU A 68 4.31 21.78 6.00
C GLU A 68 3.48 21.00 4.98
N HIS A 69 3.96 20.89 3.73
CA HIS A 69 3.29 20.08 2.70
C HIS A 69 3.27 18.61 3.11
N TYR A 70 4.42 18.07 3.53
CA TYR A 70 4.53 16.67 3.89
C TYR A 70 3.84 16.33 5.21
N ALA A 71 3.80 17.24 6.19
CA ALA A 71 2.99 17.07 7.39
C ALA A 71 1.51 16.86 7.06
N LYS A 72 0.96 17.65 6.12
CA LYS A 72 -0.41 17.45 5.62
C LYS A 72 -0.58 16.12 4.87
N GLN A 73 0.46 15.69 4.13
CA GLN A 73 0.44 14.40 3.48
C GLN A 73 0.36 13.25 4.51
N VAL A 74 1.13 13.30 5.60
CA VAL A 74 1.11 12.27 6.67
C VAL A 74 -0.30 12.03 7.21
N GLU A 75 -1.07 13.09 7.44
CA GLU A 75 -2.45 12.99 7.94
C GLU A 75 -3.41 12.39 6.90
N SER A 76 -3.16 12.62 5.61
CA SER A 76 -3.97 12.07 4.51
C SER A 76 -3.62 10.62 4.12
N HIS A 77 -2.59 10.04 4.74
CA HIS A 77 -2.14 8.68 4.50
C HIS A 77 -2.48 7.77 5.68
N GLU A 78 -2.96 6.58 5.35
CA GLU A 78 -3.35 5.55 6.31
C GLU A 78 -2.37 4.38 6.22
N LEU A 79 -1.74 4.01 7.33
CA LEU A 79 -0.94 2.79 7.42
C LEU A 79 -1.91 1.61 7.58
N LEU A 80 -2.15 0.87 6.50
CA LEU A 80 -3.10 -0.24 6.48
C LEU A 80 -2.52 -1.50 7.10
N ALA A 81 -1.25 -1.79 6.83
CA ALA A 81 -0.57 -2.96 7.33
C ALA A 81 0.91 -2.69 7.62
N TYR A 82 1.44 -3.44 8.58
CA TYR A 82 2.85 -3.38 8.95
C TYR A 82 3.33 -4.75 9.43
N PHE A 83 4.60 -5.06 9.16
CA PHE A 83 5.26 -6.25 9.66
C PHE A 83 6.75 -5.98 9.86
N GLU A 84 7.29 -6.36 11.01
CA GLU A 84 8.73 -6.37 11.26
C GLU A 84 9.23 -7.81 11.23
N ALA A 85 10.12 -8.10 10.27
CA ALA A 85 10.71 -9.42 10.12
C ALA A 85 11.85 -9.63 11.13
N PRO A 86 12.15 -10.88 11.51
CA PRO A 86 13.21 -11.18 12.48
C PRO A 86 14.62 -10.73 12.07
N ASP A 87 14.85 -10.48 10.78
CA ASP A 87 16.13 -10.00 10.23
C ASP A 87 16.24 -8.46 10.22
N GLY A 88 15.25 -7.76 10.79
CA GLY A 88 15.19 -6.29 10.84
C GLY A 88 14.69 -5.64 9.57
N GLU A 89 14.15 -6.39 8.60
CA GLU A 89 13.41 -5.81 7.49
C GLU A 89 11.98 -5.44 7.91
N HIS A 90 11.58 -4.21 7.61
CA HIS A 90 10.24 -3.71 7.90
C HIS A 90 9.43 -3.64 6.60
N PHE A 91 8.20 -4.14 6.64
CA PHE A 91 7.27 -4.09 5.53
C PHE A 91 6.13 -3.14 5.89
N PHE A 92 5.72 -2.30 4.94
CA PHE A 92 4.62 -1.36 5.11
C PHE A 92 3.61 -1.45 3.98
N LEU A 93 2.35 -1.18 4.30
CA LEU A 93 1.29 -0.92 3.34
C LEU A 93 0.62 0.39 3.70
N VAL A 94 0.76 1.40 2.85
CA VAL A 94 0.16 2.71 3.06
C VAL A 94 -0.86 3.01 1.97
N SER A 95 -1.96 3.65 2.32
CA SER A 95 -2.97 4.10 1.36
C SER A 95 -3.26 5.59 1.47
N ARG A 96 -3.84 6.14 0.41
CA ARG A 96 -4.34 7.53 0.37
C ARG A 96 -5.50 7.65 -0.60
N ILE A 97 -6.32 8.66 -0.38
CA ILE A 97 -7.36 9.04 -1.35
C ILE A 97 -6.70 9.53 -2.64
N ALA A 98 -7.19 9.03 -3.77
CA ALA A 98 -6.76 9.41 -5.10
C ALA A 98 -7.77 10.38 -5.75
N PRO A 99 -7.32 11.39 -6.54
CA PRO A 99 -8.24 12.26 -7.27
C PRO A 99 -9.14 11.47 -8.23
N SER A 100 -10.47 11.56 -8.02
CA SER A 100 -11.51 10.84 -8.75
C SER A 100 -12.89 11.47 -8.45
N ASN A 101 -13.87 11.30 -9.35
CA ASN A 101 -15.25 11.77 -9.15
C ASN A 101 -15.97 11.01 -8.02
N ASN A 102 -15.59 9.76 -7.81
CA ASN A 102 -16.03 8.93 -6.68
C ASN A 102 -14.82 8.65 -5.78
N GLU A 103 -15.04 8.49 -4.47
CA GLU A 103 -13.96 8.16 -3.55
C GLU A 103 -13.29 6.85 -3.96
N LYS A 104 -12.00 6.97 -4.29
CA LYS A 104 -11.11 5.86 -4.61
C LYS A 104 -9.79 6.11 -3.94
N LEU A 105 -9.09 5.04 -3.62
CA LEU A 105 -7.79 5.06 -2.99
C LEU A 105 -6.76 4.42 -3.90
N VAL A 106 -5.50 4.69 -3.61
CA VAL A 106 -4.36 3.89 -4.05
C VAL A 106 -3.62 3.40 -2.82
N ALA A 107 -2.98 2.24 -2.92
CA ALA A 107 -2.11 1.71 -1.88
C ALA A 107 -0.72 1.44 -2.45
N THR A 108 0.30 1.65 -1.63
CA THR A 108 1.70 1.34 -1.91
C THR A 108 2.19 0.35 -0.86
N GLY A 109 2.68 -0.80 -1.32
CA GLY A 109 3.36 -1.78 -0.50
C GLY A 109 4.86 -1.68 -0.72
N GLY A 110 5.63 -1.70 0.36
CA GLY A 110 7.08 -1.58 0.29
C GLY A 110 7.79 -2.16 1.49
N ARG A 111 9.12 -2.04 1.45
CA ARG A 111 10.01 -2.50 2.49
C ARG A 111 11.08 -1.46 2.82
N MET A 112 11.56 -1.50 4.04
CA MET A 112 12.53 -0.55 4.56
C MET A 112 13.38 -1.15 5.67
N ARG A 113 14.52 -0.51 5.93
CA ARG A 113 15.38 -0.81 7.08
C ARG A 113 15.81 0.49 7.75
N PHE A 114 16.02 0.41 9.05
CA PHE A 114 16.55 1.48 9.88
C PHE A 114 17.95 1.12 10.37
N ASP A 115 18.75 2.13 10.70
CA ASP A 115 19.96 1.92 11.52
C ASP A 115 19.63 1.94 13.01
N ASP A 116 20.66 1.75 13.84
CA ASP A 116 20.56 1.78 15.31
C ASP A 116 20.06 3.13 15.86
N ASN A 117 20.11 4.21 15.06
CA ASN A 117 19.60 5.53 15.40
C ASN A 117 18.18 5.77 14.84
N LEU A 118 17.51 4.71 14.38
CA LEU A 118 16.19 4.76 13.74
C LEU A 118 16.12 5.60 12.46
N LYS A 119 17.25 5.79 11.78
CA LYS A 119 17.28 6.48 10.49
C LYS A 119 17.09 5.50 9.35
N LEU A 120 16.25 5.86 8.38
CA LEU A 120 15.98 5.06 7.19
C LEU A 120 17.26 4.83 6.35
N THR A 121 17.75 3.60 6.30
CA THR A 121 18.95 3.20 5.53
C THR A 121 18.63 2.58 4.19
N ALA A 122 17.53 1.83 4.11
CA ALA A 122 17.03 1.24 2.88
C ALA A 122 15.53 1.50 2.74
N TYR A 123 15.07 1.72 1.51
CA TYR A 123 13.67 1.95 1.18
C TYR A 123 13.39 1.49 -0.25
N GLU A 124 12.31 0.74 -0.42
CA GLU A 124 11.84 0.25 -1.71
C GLU A 124 10.31 0.18 -1.73
N GLU A 125 9.70 0.72 -2.79
CA GLU A 125 8.31 0.42 -3.11
C GLU A 125 8.28 -0.80 -4.02
N VAL A 126 7.57 -1.83 -3.59
CA VAL A 126 7.48 -3.11 -4.30
C VAL A 126 6.29 -3.11 -5.25
N PHE A 127 5.17 -2.52 -4.82
CA PHE A 127 4.01 -2.34 -5.68
C PHE A 127 3.23 -1.09 -5.32
N ARG A 128 2.49 -0.59 -6.31
CA ARG A 128 1.42 0.37 -6.14
C ARG A 128 0.16 -0.12 -6.85
N THR A 129 -0.99 0.02 -6.22
CA THR A 129 -2.27 -0.45 -6.77
C THR A 129 -2.90 0.56 -7.72
N TRP A 130 -3.80 0.05 -8.57
CA TRP A 130 -4.76 0.91 -9.26
C TRP A 130 -5.68 1.64 -8.28
N LYS A 131 -6.36 2.68 -8.80
CA LYS A 131 -7.38 3.43 -8.05
C LYS A 131 -8.63 2.56 -7.83
N LEU A 132 -8.90 2.17 -6.59
CA LEU A 132 -10.00 1.27 -6.24
C LEU A 132 -10.91 1.86 -5.15
N PRO A 133 -12.21 1.50 -5.11
CA PRO A 133 -13.06 1.75 -3.94
C PRO A 133 -12.48 1.10 -2.68
N ARG A 134 -12.68 1.71 -1.50
CA ARG A 134 -12.07 1.27 -0.24
C ARG A 134 -12.17 -0.24 0.05
N PRO A 135 -13.34 -0.89 -0.02
CA PRO A 135 -13.43 -2.32 0.31
C PRO A 135 -12.57 -3.20 -0.61
N GLN A 136 -12.56 -2.88 -1.90
CA GLN A 136 -11.76 -3.61 -2.89
C GLN A 136 -10.26 -3.32 -2.73
N LEU A 137 -9.91 -2.07 -2.40
CA LEU A 137 -8.53 -1.69 -2.13
C LEU A 137 -7.99 -2.46 -0.93
N GLU A 138 -8.68 -2.44 0.20
CA GLU A 138 -8.19 -3.06 1.43
C GLU A 138 -8.03 -4.58 1.27
N GLU A 139 -9.03 -5.26 0.68
CA GLU A 139 -8.96 -6.70 0.40
C GLU A 139 -7.73 -7.04 -0.46
N ARG A 140 -7.60 -6.36 -1.61
CA ARG A 140 -6.56 -6.69 -2.61
C ARG A 140 -5.17 -6.27 -2.14
N ALA A 141 -5.04 -5.08 -1.56
CA ALA A 141 -3.77 -4.56 -1.10
C ALA A 141 -3.22 -5.36 0.10
N ARG A 142 -4.08 -5.79 1.04
CA ARG A 142 -3.67 -6.67 2.14
C ARG A 142 -3.27 -8.06 1.64
N TYR A 143 -3.96 -8.58 0.63
CA TYR A 143 -3.57 -9.82 -0.01
C TYR A 143 -2.19 -9.72 -0.68
N LEU A 144 -1.96 -8.68 -1.48
CA LEU A 144 -0.64 -8.41 -2.08
C LEU A 144 0.45 -8.21 -1.02
N PHE A 145 0.13 -7.56 0.10
CA PHE A 145 1.05 -7.38 1.21
C PHE A 145 1.46 -8.72 1.86
N ASP A 146 0.50 -9.64 2.07
CA ASP A 146 0.80 -10.98 2.58
C ASP A 146 1.74 -11.76 1.64
N LEU A 147 1.50 -11.69 0.33
CA LEU A 147 2.37 -12.28 -0.68
C LEU A 147 3.79 -11.66 -0.64
N MET A 148 3.87 -10.33 -0.58
CA MET A 148 5.13 -9.60 -0.48
C MET A 148 5.94 -9.99 0.76
N VAL A 149 5.32 -10.04 1.94
CA VAL A 149 5.97 -10.43 3.20
C VAL A 149 6.50 -11.87 3.14
N LYS A 150 5.80 -12.75 2.42
CA LYS A 150 6.22 -14.15 2.22
C LYS A 150 7.26 -14.33 1.11
N GLY A 151 7.59 -13.27 0.37
CA GLY A 151 8.46 -13.36 -0.81
C GLY A 151 7.85 -14.12 -1.98
N GLU A 152 6.52 -14.16 -2.07
CA GLU A 152 5.80 -14.75 -3.20
C GLU A 152 5.84 -13.83 -4.44
N ASP A 153 5.76 -14.42 -5.63
CA ASP A 153 5.80 -13.68 -6.90
C ASP A 153 4.53 -12.84 -7.10
N LEU A 154 4.71 -11.54 -7.34
CA LEU A 154 3.61 -10.60 -7.60
C LEU A 154 3.30 -10.42 -9.09
N THR A 155 4.11 -10.97 -9.99
CA THR A 155 3.95 -10.87 -11.45
C THR A 155 2.54 -11.26 -11.96
N PRO A 156 1.85 -12.27 -11.39
CA PRO A 156 0.48 -12.60 -11.78
C PRO A 156 -0.53 -11.47 -11.55
N TYR A 157 -0.19 -10.47 -10.74
CA TYR A 157 -1.06 -9.36 -10.36
C TYR A 157 -0.71 -8.03 -11.05
N TYR A 158 0.33 -8.02 -11.90
CA TYR A 158 0.71 -6.85 -12.68
C TYR A 158 -0.36 -6.53 -13.73
N THR A 159 -0.40 -5.27 -14.17
CA THR A 159 -1.37 -4.80 -15.19
C THR A 159 -1.40 -5.68 -16.43
N ALA A 160 -0.24 -6.16 -16.90
CA ALA A 160 -0.14 -7.02 -18.09
C ALA A 160 -0.87 -8.37 -17.94
N THR A 161 -0.98 -8.89 -16.73
CA THR A 161 -1.58 -10.21 -16.45
C THR A 161 -3.00 -10.08 -15.90
N ALA A 162 -3.22 -9.20 -14.92
CA ALA A 162 -4.47 -9.07 -14.19
C ALA A 162 -5.31 -7.84 -14.58
N GLY A 163 -4.84 -7.04 -15.55
CA GLY A 163 -5.47 -5.77 -15.91
C GLY A 163 -5.52 -4.79 -14.73
N PHE A 164 -6.54 -3.93 -14.71
CA PHE A 164 -6.70 -2.85 -13.72
C PHE A 164 -7.19 -3.32 -12.33
N ASN A 165 -6.98 -4.60 -11.99
CA ASN A 165 -7.55 -5.20 -10.80
C ASN A 165 -6.65 -5.06 -9.56
N TYR A 166 -5.34 -5.10 -9.72
CA TYR A 166 -4.42 -5.20 -8.58
C TYR A 166 -3.33 -4.13 -8.65
N ILE A 167 -2.24 -4.40 -9.36
CA ILE A 167 -1.04 -3.58 -9.38
C ILE A 167 -1.07 -2.64 -10.59
N GLU A 168 -0.92 -1.34 -10.34
CA GLU A 168 -0.62 -0.30 -11.34
C GLU A 168 0.87 -0.34 -11.67
N PHE A 169 1.74 -0.32 -10.65
CA PHE A 169 3.21 -0.37 -10.80
C PHE A 169 3.85 -1.44 -9.92
N PRO A 170 4.85 -2.19 -10.41
CA PRO A 170 5.51 -2.04 -11.71
C PRO A 170 4.65 -2.48 -12.90
N ASP A 171 5.06 -2.05 -14.09
CA ASP A 171 4.56 -2.54 -15.38
C ASP A 171 5.71 -2.62 -16.41
N GLU A 172 5.39 -2.79 -17.70
CA GLU A 172 6.37 -2.89 -18.80
C GLU A 172 7.26 -1.64 -18.95
N HIS A 173 6.74 -0.47 -18.61
CA HIS A 173 7.39 0.83 -18.80
C HIS A 173 7.78 1.51 -17.50
N VAL A 174 7.34 0.98 -16.35
CA VAL A 174 7.50 1.59 -15.04
C VAL A 174 8.15 0.61 -14.08
N THR A 175 9.31 1.01 -13.57
CA THR A 175 10.09 0.24 -12.59
C THR A 175 10.48 1.11 -11.40
N TYR A 176 10.77 0.48 -10.27
CA TYR A 176 11.25 1.20 -9.09
C TYR A 176 12.77 1.30 -9.11
N ASP A 177 13.30 2.52 -9.17
CA ASP A 177 14.74 2.79 -9.06
C ASP A 177 15.12 2.88 -7.58
N LYS A 178 15.85 1.87 -7.07
CA LYS A 178 16.27 1.80 -5.66
C LYS A 178 17.34 2.82 -5.29
N VAL A 179 18.11 3.32 -6.26
CA VAL A 179 19.13 4.34 -6.03
C VAL A 179 18.47 5.70 -5.88
N LYS A 180 17.54 6.03 -6.79
CA LYS A 180 16.76 7.28 -6.74
C LYS A 180 15.60 7.22 -5.74
N ARG A 181 15.23 6.02 -5.28
CA ARG A 181 14.10 5.73 -4.40
C ARG A 181 12.79 6.30 -4.93
N MET A 182 12.51 6.02 -6.20
CA MET A 182 11.31 6.49 -6.89
C MET A 182 10.95 5.59 -8.06
N TRP A 183 9.69 5.66 -8.48
CA TRP A 183 9.28 5.04 -9.73
C TRP A 183 9.80 5.84 -10.93
N VAL A 184 10.42 5.15 -11.87
CA VAL A 184 10.96 5.69 -13.11
C VAL A 184 10.25 5.08 -14.30
N SER A 185 10.11 5.87 -15.37
CA SER A 185 9.54 5.41 -16.63
C SER A 185 10.56 5.54 -17.75
N ASP A 186 10.65 4.53 -18.60
CA ASP A 186 11.45 4.57 -19.83
C ASP A 186 10.94 5.63 -20.84
N GLN A 187 9.68 6.05 -20.72
CA GLN A 187 9.06 7.07 -21.58
C GLN A 187 9.23 8.49 -21.04
N TYR A 188 9.25 8.69 -19.71
CA TYR A 188 9.10 10.01 -19.10
C TYR A 188 10.14 10.35 -18.03
N GLY A 189 11.14 9.50 -17.78
CA GLY A 189 12.14 9.69 -16.73
C GLY A 189 11.59 9.32 -15.35
N SER A 190 10.73 10.15 -14.76
CA SER A 190 10.04 9.90 -13.48
C SER A 190 8.52 9.90 -13.61
N ILE A 191 7.82 9.24 -12.67
CA ILE A 191 6.35 9.34 -12.63
C ILE A 191 5.89 10.76 -12.28
N GLU A 192 6.65 11.51 -11.48
CA GLU A 192 6.36 12.91 -11.18
C GLU A 192 6.33 13.77 -12.45
N GLU A 193 7.26 13.53 -13.38
CA GLU A 193 7.30 14.14 -14.72
C GLU A 193 6.13 13.66 -15.59
N MET A 194 5.82 12.36 -15.60
CA MET A 194 4.63 11.81 -16.31
C MET A 194 3.32 12.46 -15.84
N VAL A 195 3.15 12.68 -14.54
CA VAL A 195 1.97 13.34 -13.96
C VAL A 195 1.94 14.84 -14.31
N TYR A 196 3.10 15.47 -14.56
CA TYR A 196 3.16 16.85 -15.02
C TYR A 196 2.76 16.96 -16.49
N GLU A 197 3.33 16.12 -17.37
CA GLU A 197 3.10 16.17 -18.81
C GLU A 197 1.67 15.74 -19.21
N SER A 198 1.13 14.70 -18.58
CA SER A 198 -0.26 14.28 -18.81
C SER A 198 -1.28 15.39 -18.51
N ARG A 199 -1.03 16.21 -17.48
CA ARG A 199 -1.90 17.33 -17.10
C ARG A 199 -1.83 18.50 -18.07
N ASP A 200 -0.65 18.81 -18.60
CA ASP A 200 -0.52 19.84 -19.63
C ASP A 200 -1.20 19.39 -20.93
N SER A 201 -1.08 18.11 -21.31
CA SER A 201 -1.79 17.58 -22.48
C SER A 201 -3.33 17.59 -22.34
N ASP A 202 -3.86 17.29 -21.15
CA ASP A 202 -5.30 17.35 -20.87
C ASP A 202 -5.82 18.79 -20.82
N SER A 203 -4.98 19.75 -20.42
CA SER A 203 -5.32 21.17 -20.43
C SER A 203 -5.39 21.75 -21.85
N LEU A 204 -4.58 21.21 -22.77
CA LEU A 204 -4.56 21.59 -24.19
C LEU A 204 -5.71 20.94 -24.98
N ARG A 205 -6.20 19.78 -24.55
CA ARG A 205 -7.35 19.09 -25.16
C ARG A 205 -8.72 19.60 -24.69
N LYS A 206 -8.75 20.48 -23.68
CA LYS A 206 -9.97 21.10 -23.13
C LYS A 206 -10.26 22.51 -23.68
N LYS A 207 -9.67 22.89 -24.81
CA LYS A 207 -10.03 24.08 -25.58
C LYS A 207 -10.69 23.68 -26.88
#